data_AF-A0A519SRF5-F1
#
_entry.id   AF-A0A519SRF5-F1
#
_cell.length_a   1.000
_cell.length_b   1.000
_cell.length_c   1.000
_cell.angle_alpha   90.00
_cell.angle_beta   90.00
_cell.angle_gamma   90.00
#
_symmetry.space_group_name_H-M   'P 1'
#
loop_
_entity.id
_entity.type
_entity.pdbx_description
1 polymer ?
#
loop_
_entity_poly.entity_id
_entity_poly.type
_entity_poly.pdbx_seq_one_letter_code
_entity_poly.pdbx_strand_id
1 'polypeptide(L)'
;MKIAFVAPIEHFKLENPDTIIESNGLKIMHGSKAFPLIQEHEAFCDALGIITLRTIQTSYVTYYEGDNIFDSTIYDTPGKICERIVNSLFSMFNGLWYVKDCSVFISAGYTHICGTEKTASCSKPTITSDSLSTFKSVVFTEEEIVKAISIFNKTHPYLVVEENNITPAKLSDGGIAGYENEVRTSDNSRIGRGLMFLYNVRSNSNLPYRIAFSVAILECLFTSSNGELTHQVSERSAFYLGGPSSEKQSNYDLVKSCYGVRSKFVHGDRIKNKREDLLVLSSKMDSFLRSVLIKAINAPDVFILSDSEGDKKKFENHFKNLLFN
;
A
#
# COMPACT_ATOMS: atom_id res chain seq x y z
N MET A 1 -2.06 28.95 3.22
CA MET A 1 -2.28 28.66 4.65
C MET A 1 -1.15 27.78 5.12
N LYS A 2 -0.38 28.18 6.15
CA LYS A 2 0.76 27.40 6.64
C LYS A 2 0.27 26.32 7.63
N ILE A 3 0.80 25.11 7.51
CA ILE A 3 0.44 23.97 8.35
C ILE A 3 1.69 23.32 8.94
N ALA A 4 1.55 22.73 10.13
CA ALA A 4 2.49 21.80 10.72
C ALA A 4 1.81 20.42 10.85
N PHE A 5 2.52 19.35 10.50
CA PHE A 5 2.02 17.98 10.56
C PHE A 5 3.06 17.05 11.16
N VAL A 6 2.61 16.10 11.98
CA VAL A 6 3.45 15.00 12.49
C VAL A 6 2.69 13.69 12.50
N ALA A 7 3.36 12.59 12.15
CA ALA A 7 2.84 11.23 12.28
C ALA A 7 3.95 10.26 12.72
N PRO A 8 3.79 9.55 13.85
CA PRO A 8 4.67 8.44 14.22
C PRO A 8 4.65 7.32 13.18
N ILE A 9 5.82 6.75 12.90
CA ILE A 9 5.99 5.62 12.00
C ILE A 9 6.23 4.38 12.86
N GLU A 10 5.30 3.42 12.79
CA GLU A 10 5.36 2.20 13.57
C GLU A 10 6.25 1.16 12.89
N HIS A 11 6.97 0.36 13.68
CA HIS A 11 7.83 -0.73 13.20
C HIS A 11 8.92 -0.31 12.20
N PHE A 12 9.39 0.92 12.29
CA PHE A 12 10.36 1.50 11.37
C PHE A 12 11.60 1.98 12.10
N LYS A 13 12.77 1.75 11.50
CA LYS A 13 14.05 2.32 11.93
C LYS A 13 14.90 2.70 10.71
N LEU A 14 15.71 3.74 10.84
CA LEU A 14 16.81 4.00 9.91
C LEU A 14 18.09 3.35 10.45
N GLU A 15 18.96 2.93 9.53
CA GLU A 15 20.29 2.39 9.86
C GLU A 15 21.14 3.42 10.60
N ASN A 16 21.11 4.68 10.14
CA ASN A 16 21.69 5.81 10.84
C ASN A 16 20.58 6.65 11.51
N PRO A 17 20.50 6.68 12.86
CA PRO A 17 19.51 7.47 13.58
C PRO A 17 19.59 8.98 13.35
N ASP A 18 20.74 9.46 12.87
CA ASP A 18 20.94 10.86 12.57
C ASP A 18 20.46 11.29 11.18
N THR A 19 20.15 10.34 10.31
CA THR A 19 19.67 10.64 8.95
C THR A 19 18.31 11.35 8.99
N ILE A 20 18.19 12.37 8.15
CA ILE A 20 16.92 13.05 7.84
C ILE A 20 16.70 12.88 6.35
N ILE A 21 15.60 12.23 5.97
CA ILE A 21 15.23 12.01 4.58
C ILE A 21 14.13 13.00 4.22
N GLU A 22 14.33 13.81 3.19
CA GLU A 22 13.37 14.81 2.75
C GLU A 22 12.86 14.52 1.34
N SER A 23 11.54 14.60 1.14
CA SER A 23 10.90 14.46 -0.17
C SER A 23 9.62 15.31 -0.21
N ASN A 24 9.53 16.24 -1.15
CA ASN A 24 8.38 17.15 -1.30
C ASN A 24 8.03 17.91 0.00
N GLY A 25 9.05 18.37 0.74
CA GLY A 25 8.90 19.08 2.02
C GLY A 25 8.56 18.18 3.22
N LEU A 26 8.23 16.91 2.98
CA LEU A 26 8.00 15.90 4.00
C LEU A 26 9.34 15.34 4.49
N LYS A 27 9.54 15.30 5.79
CA LYS A 27 10.77 14.81 6.42
C LYS A 27 10.51 13.53 7.21
N ILE A 28 11.32 12.51 7.00
CA ILE A 28 11.39 11.31 7.85
C ILE A 28 12.64 11.45 8.72
N MET A 29 12.43 11.46 10.04
CA MET A 29 13.52 11.64 11.00
C MET A 29 13.19 11.00 12.35
N HIS A 30 14.20 10.86 13.22
CA HIS A 30 13.96 10.48 14.61
C HIS A 30 13.22 11.58 15.38
N GLY A 31 12.31 11.17 16.25
CA GLY A 31 11.44 12.03 17.03
C GLY A 31 12.14 13.09 17.88
N SER A 32 13.32 12.78 18.40
CA SER A 32 14.16 13.74 19.12
C SER A 32 14.55 14.96 18.28
N LYS A 33 14.60 14.83 16.95
CA LYS A 33 14.88 15.93 16.01
C LYS A 33 13.61 16.69 15.61
N ALA A 34 12.48 16.01 15.53
CA ALA A 34 11.19 16.62 15.24
C ALA A 34 10.60 17.37 16.44
N PHE A 35 10.88 16.91 17.67
CA PHE A 35 10.29 17.44 18.88
C PHE A 35 10.53 18.94 19.10
N PRO A 36 11.75 19.49 18.94
CA PRO A 36 11.97 20.93 19.04
C PRO A 36 11.13 21.75 18.06
N LEU A 37 10.93 21.24 16.83
CA LEU A 37 10.12 21.91 15.80
C LEU A 37 8.63 21.93 16.19
N ILE A 38 8.14 20.86 16.83
CA ILE A 38 6.75 20.80 17.32
C ILE A 38 6.55 21.75 18.50
N GLN A 39 7.56 21.92 19.36
CA GLN A 39 7.52 22.83 20.51
C GLN A 39 7.44 24.31 20.14
N GLU A 40 7.76 24.68 18.90
CA GLU A 40 7.53 26.04 18.37
C GLU A 40 6.03 26.38 18.29
N HIS A 41 5.14 25.37 18.37
CA HIS A 41 3.69 25.50 18.26
C HIS A 41 3.01 25.06 19.57
N GLU A 42 2.78 26.00 20.50
CA GLU A 42 2.15 25.72 21.81
C GLU A 42 0.80 25.00 21.68
N ALA A 43 -0.11 25.53 20.88
CA ALA A 43 -1.42 24.92 20.61
C ALA A 43 -1.31 23.50 20.02
N PHE A 44 -0.23 23.20 19.29
CA PHE A 44 -0.02 21.87 18.74
C PHE A 44 0.42 20.88 19.83
N CYS A 45 1.32 21.30 20.71
CA CYS A 45 1.75 20.51 21.87
C CYS A 45 0.58 20.17 22.79
N ASP A 46 -0.27 21.15 23.09
CA ASP A 46 -1.44 20.97 23.96
C ASP A 46 -2.43 19.96 23.35
N ALA A 47 -2.68 20.06 22.04
CA ALA A 47 -3.58 19.16 21.34
C ALA A 47 -3.05 17.72 21.24
N LEU A 48 -1.72 17.54 21.10
CA LEU A 48 -1.09 16.22 21.05
C LEU A 48 -1.20 15.50 22.40
N GLY A 49 -0.99 16.23 23.49
CA GLY A 49 -0.96 15.69 24.85
C GLY A 49 0.29 14.85 25.15
N ILE A 50 0.54 14.64 26.44
CA ILE A 50 1.81 14.08 26.94
C ILE A 50 2.14 12.67 26.43
N ILE A 51 1.13 11.81 26.25
CA ILE A 51 1.33 10.43 25.80
C ILE A 51 1.81 10.40 24.34
N THR A 52 1.14 11.17 23.48
CA THR A 52 1.50 11.29 22.07
C THR A 52 2.87 11.93 21.91
N LEU A 53 3.16 13.00 22.65
CA LEU A 53 4.46 13.66 22.62
C LEU A 53 5.60 12.71 23.01
N ARG A 54 5.41 11.89 24.05
CA ARG A 54 6.40 10.85 24.42
C ARG A 54 6.60 9.83 23.31
N THR A 55 5.51 9.39 22.68
CA THR A 55 5.57 8.45 21.55
C THR A 55 6.33 9.05 20.38
N ILE A 56 6.04 10.31 20.03
CA ILE A 56 6.75 11.06 19.00
C ILE A 56 8.25 11.09 19.32
N GLN A 57 8.64 11.50 20.53
CA GLN A 57 10.05 11.65 20.92
C GLN A 57 10.88 10.36 20.79
N THR A 58 10.27 9.19 21.04
CA THR A 58 10.96 7.90 21.07
C THR A 58 10.90 7.12 19.76
N SER A 59 10.17 7.61 18.76
CA SER A 59 9.91 6.92 17.50
C SER A 59 10.47 7.68 16.32
N TYR A 60 10.58 7.03 15.16
CA TYR A 60 10.71 7.77 13.91
C TYR A 60 9.37 8.38 13.56
N VAL A 61 9.41 9.58 12.99
CA VAL A 61 8.23 10.32 12.60
C VAL A 61 8.36 10.84 11.18
N THR A 62 7.21 11.03 10.57
CA THR A 62 7.07 11.90 9.42
C THR A 62 6.67 13.29 9.91
N TYR A 63 7.34 14.33 9.46
CA TYR A 63 7.07 15.72 9.82
C TYR A 63 6.99 16.60 8.56
N TYR A 64 6.07 17.56 8.54
CA TYR A 64 5.95 18.56 7.49
C TYR A 64 5.62 19.91 8.12
N GLU A 65 6.29 20.96 7.68
CA GLU A 65 5.87 22.34 7.96
C GLU A 65 6.05 23.18 6.70
N GLY A 66 4.98 23.84 6.27
CA GLY A 66 4.98 24.61 5.03
C GLY A 66 3.59 25.04 4.61
N ASP A 67 3.48 25.58 3.41
CA ASP A 67 2.17 25.92 2.84
C ASP A 67 1.32 24.67 2.62
N ASN A 68 0.00 24.83 2.72
CA ASN A 68 -0.95 23.78 2.37
C ASN A 68 -0.70 23.35 0.92
N ILE A 69 -0.27 22.10 0.73
CA ILE A 69 0.04 21.51 -0.57
C ILE A 69 -1.21 21.12 -1.38
N PHE A 70 -2.40 21.31 -0.82
CA PHE A 70 -3.66 20.98 -1.45
C PHE A 70 -4.39 22.25 -1.92
N ASP A 71 -4.60 22.37 -3.23
CA ASP A 71 -5.07 23.58 -3.92
C ASP A 71 -6.61 23.78 -3.92
N SER A 72 -7.35 23.12 -3.02
CA SER A 72 -8.82 23.17 -3.03
C SER A 72 -9.41 23.99 -1.88
N THR A 73 -10.06 25.10 -2.24
CA THR A 73 -10.78 26.04 -1.34
C THR A 73 -12.00 25.43 -0.63
N ILE A 74 -12.36 24.19 -0.95
CA ILE A 74 -13.57 23.52 -0.45
C ILE A 74 -13.30 22.78 0.89
N TYR A 75 -12.04 22.63 1.32
CA TYR A 75 -11.67 21.68 2.40
C TYR A 75 -10.61 22.15 3.42
N ASP A 76 -10.55 23.44 3.75
CA ASP A 76 -9.54 24.04 4.66
C ASP A 76 -9.71 23.72 6.17
N THR A 77 -10.31 22.57 6.53
CA THR A 77 -10.31 22.13 7.93
C THR A 77 -9.03 21.36 8.24
N PRO A 78 -8.42 21.52 9.44
CA PRO A 78 -7.23 20.76 9.82
C PRO A 78 -7.45 19.24 9.71
N GLY A 79 -8.68 18.76 9.98
CA GLY A 79 -9.01 17.34 9.90
C GLY A 79 -8.94 16.78 8.48
N LYS A 80 -9.47 17.50 7.48
CA LYS A 80 -9.41 17.07 6.08
C LYS A 80 -7.98 17.10 5.53
N ILE A 81 -7.21 18.12 5.91
CA ILE A 81 -5.77 18.19 5.58
C ILE A 81 -5.05 16.98 6.19
N CYS A 82 -5.28 16.70 7.48
CA CYS A 82 -4.70 15.56 8.17
C CYS A 82 -5.02 14.23 7.48
N GLU A 83 -6.29 14.02 7.12
CA GLU A 83 -6.76 12.81 6.43
C GLU A 83 -6.05 12.62 5.09
N ARG A 84 -5.90 13.68 4.28
CA ARG A 84 -5.21 13.63 2.99
C ARG A 84 -3.72 13.30 3.14
N ILE A 85 -3.02 13.94 4.08
CA ILE A 85 -1.61 13.65 4.34
C ILE A 85 -1.47 12.19 4.79
N VAL A 86 -2.26 11.74 5.77
CA VAL A 86 -2.22 10.34 6.25
C VAL A 86 -2.52 9.34 5.12
N ASN A 87 -3.48 9.63 4.23
CA ASN A 87 -3.78 8.80 3.06
C ASN A 87 -2.58 8.70 2.10
N SER A 88 -1.93 9.83 1.81
CA SER A 88 -0.74 9.88 0.97
C SER A 88 0.42 9.11 1.58
N LEU A 89 0.69 9.34 2.89
CA LEU A 89 1.74 8.63 3.61
C LEU A 89 1.50 7.13 3.67
N PHE A 90 0.27 6.70 3.90
CA PHE A 90 -0.04 5.27 3.89
C PHE A 90 0.33 4.62 2.55
N SER A 91 0.07 5.31 1.44
CA SER A 91 0.45 4.85 0.09
C SER A 91 1.98 4.83 -0.08
N MET A 92 2.67 5.86 0.40
CA MET A 92 4.13 5.93 0.41
C MET A 92 4.77 4.80 1.23
N PHE A 93 4.25 4.52 2.42
CA PHE A 93 4.77 3.46 3.30
C PHE A 93 4.47 2.05 2.78
N ASN A 94 3.42 1.85 1.97
CA ASN A 94 3.30 0.64 1.16
C ASN A 94 4.43 0.50 0.13
N GLY A 95 5.02 1.61 -0.32
CA GLY A 95 6.26 1.66 -1.09
C GLY A 95 7.41 0.87 -0.45
N LEU A 96 7.50 0.87 0.89
CA LEU A 96 8.55 0.14 1.62
C LEU A 96 8.46 -1.37 1.44
N TRP A 97 7.24 -1.91 1.27
CA TRP A 97 7.05 -3.35 1.06
C TRP A 97 7.70 -3.84 -0.24
N TYR A 98 7.77 -2.98 -1.27
CA TYR A 98 8.45 -3.33 -2.51
C TYR A 98 9.97 -3.47 -2.34
N VAL A 99 10.53 -2.88 -1.29
CA VAL A 99 11.96 -3.00 -1.00
C VAL A 99 12.22 -4.27 -0.21
N LYS A 100 11.43 -4.52 0.84
CA LYS A 100 11.51 -5.74 1.65
C LYS A 100 10.25 -6.00 2.45
N ASP A 101 10.11 -7.23 2.92
CA ASP A 101 9.00 -7.61 3.79
C ASP A 101 9.05 -6.85 5.12
N CYS A 102 7.94 -6.23 5.49
CA CYS A 102 7.87 -5.33 6.63
C CYS A 102 6.42 -5.11 7.11
N SER A 103 6.27 -4.73 8.38
CA SER A 103 4.98 -4.39 9.01
C SER A 103 4.89 -2.89 9.33
N VAL A 104 5.48 -2.04 8.49
CA VAL A 104 5.50 -0.58 8.70
C VAL A 104 4.15 0.03 8.38
N PHE A 105 3.66 0.91 9.26
CA PHE A 105 2.42 1.66 9.08
C PHE A 105 2.44 2.98 9.88
N ILE A 106 1.44 3.82 9.64
CA ILE A 106 1.14 5.00 10.48
C ILE A 106 -0.14 4.71 11.24
N SER A 107 -0.12 4.89 12.55
CA SER A 107 -1.29 4.75 13.44
C SER A 107 -2.18 5.99 13.42
N ALA A 108 -1.56 7.17 13.54
CA ALA A 108 -2.25 8.46 13.50
C ALA A 108 -1.35 9.57 12.93
N GLY A 109 -2.00 10.57 12.33
CA GLY A 109 -1.40 11.85 12.00
C GLY A 109 -2.06 12.97 12.78
N TYR A 110 -1.33 14.07 12.93
CA TYR A 110 -1.75 15.25 13.66
C TYR A 110 -1.40 16.49 12.85
N THR A 111 -2.34 17.42 12.72
CA THR A 111 -2.17 18.66 11.94
C THR A 111 -2.51 19.87 12.79
N HIS A 112 -1.76 20.94 12.59
CA HIS A 112 -1.98 22.27 13.17
C HIS A 112 -1.94 23.33 12.06
N ILE A 113 -2.87 24.27 12.09
CA ILE A 113 -2.82 25.47 11.23
C ILE A 113 -1.98 26.52 11.97
N CYS A 114 -0.77 26.78 11.47
CA CYS A 114 0.18 27.68 12.10
C CYS A 114 -0.41 29.08 12.29
N GLY A 115 -0.17 29.67 13.45
CA GLY A 115 -0.73 30.99 13.82
C GLY A 115 -2.19 30.94 14.31
N THR A 116 -2.78 29.76 14.51
CA THR A 116 -4.12 29.58 15.08
C THR A 116 -4.12 28.51 16.16
N GLU A 117 -5.22 28.36 16.90
CA GLU A 117 -5.41 27.24 17.84
C GLU A 117 -6.00 25.99 17.16
N LYS A 118 -6.22 26.03 15.84
CA LYS A 118 -6.91 24.97 15.12
C LYS A 118 -5.99 23.77 14.89
N THR A 119 -6.35 22.65 15.50
CA THR A 119 -5.66 21.37 15.37
C THR A 119 -6.63 20.27 14.97
N ALA A 120 -6.10 19.16 14.46
CA ALA A 120 -6.85 17.92 14.28
C ALA A 120 -5.94 16.70 14.37
N SER A 121 -6.56 15.56 14.65
CA SER A 121 -5.94 14.26 14.49
C SER A 121 -6.75 13.41 13.51
N CYS A 122 -6.06 12.52 12.81
CA CYS A 122 -6.67 11.51 11.96
C CYS A 122 -5.99 10.18 12.27
N SER A 123 -6.78 9.19 12.68
CA SER A 123 -6.30 7.82 12.88
C SER A 123 -6.75 6.94 11.73
N LYS A 124 -5.86 6.01 11.33
CA LYS A 124 -6.23 4.90 10.46
C LYS A 124 -6.11 3.60 11.25
N PRO A 125 -7.18 2.80 11.40
CA PRO A 125 -7.09 1.53 12.12
C PRO A 125 -6.33 0.45 11.34
N THR A 126 -5.76 0.78 10.18
CA THR A 126 -5.09 -0.16 9.29
C THR A 126 -3.67 -0.46 9.76
N ILE A 127 -3.52 -1.57 10.49
CA ILE A 127 -2.21 -2.11 10.88
C ILE A 127 -1.71 -3.05 9.78
N THR A 128 -0.47 -2.86 9.34
CA THR A 128 0.14 -3.77 8.37
C THR A 128 0.94 -4.87 9.06
N SER A 129 0.98 -6.07 8.46
CA SER A 129 1.81 -7.18 8.94
C SER A 129 2.74 -7.68 7.84
N ASP A 130 3.88 -8.25 8.27
CA ASP A 130 4.81 -8.94 7.37
C ASP A 130 4.20 -10.23 6.79
N SER A 131 4.92 -10.90 5.89
CA SER A 131 4.45 -12.12 5.24
C SER A 131 4.23 -13.30 6.20
N LEU A 132 4.76 -13.23 7.42
CA LEU A 132 4.63 -14.22 8.48
C LEU A 132 3.57 -13.81 9.52
N SER A 133 2.81 -12.75 9.25
CA SER A 133 1.80 -12.19 10.14
C SER A 133 2.38 -11.67 11.47
N THR A 134 3.61 -11.16 11.44
CA THR A 134 4.27 -10.56 12.60
C THR A 134 4.39 -9.03 12.47
N PHE A 135 4.64 -8.40 13.63
CA PHE A 135 4.65 -6.96 13.82
C PHE A 135 5.99 -6.58 14.46
N LYS A 136 7.00 -6.31 13.62
CA LYS A 136 8.38 -6.16 14.06
C LYS A 136 9.05 -4.97 13.38
N SER A 137 9.88 -4.27 14.16
CA SER A 137 10.69 -3.19 13.61
C SER A 137 11.65 -3.70 12.54
N VAL A 138 11.69 -2.98 11.41
CA VAL A 138 12.62 -3.22 10.31
C VAL A 138 13.52 -2.00 10.15
N VAL A 139 14.82 -2.25 9.99
CA VAL A 139 15.83 -1.22 9.73
C VAL A 139 15.95 -1.01 8.23
N PHE A 140 15.92 0.24 7.79
CA PHE A 140 16.08 0.65 6.39
C PHE A 140 17.33 1.53 6.19
N THR A 141 18.01 1.34 5.05
CA THR A 141 19.05 2.27 4.59
C THR A 141 18.42 3.46 3.86
N GLU A 142 19.18 4.52 3.66
CA GLU A 142 18.70 5.70 2.92
C GLU A 142 18.33 5.34 1.46
N GLU A 143 19.14 4.52 0.80
CA GLU A 143 18.91 4.07 -0.58
C GLU A 143 17.61 3.26 -0.69
N GLU A 144 17.29 2.46 0.32
CA GLU A 144 16.05 1.71 0.38
C GLU A 144 14.82 2.63 0.48
N ILE A 145 14.90 3.70 1.27
CA ILE A 145 13.82 4.69 1.37
C ILE A 145 13.66 5.45 0.05
N VAL A 146 14.77 5.90 -0.55
CA VAL A 146 14.74 6.58 -1.86
C VAL A 146 14.13 5.67 -2.93
N LYS A 147 14.48 4.38 -2.94
CA LYS A 147 13.86 3.38 -3.82
C LYS A 147 12.36 3.23 -3.56
N ALA A 148 11.94 3.18 -2.31
CA ALA A 148 10.51 3.10 -1.96
C ALA A 148 9.73 4.34 -2.43
N ILE A 149 10.29 5.54 -2.27
CA ILE A 149 9.70 6.80 -2.76
C ILE A 149 9.61 6.78 -4.30
N SER A 150 10.63 6.30 -4.99
CA SER A 150 10.61 6.14 -6.45
C SER A 150 9.48 5.21 -6.92
N ILE A 151 9.26 4.09 -6.23
CA ILE A 151 8.17 3.15 -6.53
C ILE A 151 6.81 3.76 -6.19
N PHE A 152 6.71 4.49 -5.08
CA PHE A 152 5.49 5.23 -4.73
C PHE A 152 5.10 6.20 -5.84
N ASN A 153 6.03 7.00 -6.36
CA ASN A 153 5.75 7.94 -7.44
C ASN A 153 5.25 7.25 -8.73
N LYS A 154 5.67 6.00 -9.00
CA LYS A 154 5.18 5.20 -10.14
C LYS A 154 3.82 4.56 -9.89
N THR A 155 3.49 4.23 -8.64
CA THR A 155 2.26 3.52 -8.27
C THR A 155 1.11 4.46 -7.92
N HIS A 156 1.42 5.65 -7.40
CA HIS A 156 0.44 6.65 -6.97
C HIS A 156 -0.60 7.00 -8.04
N PRO A 157 -0.25 7.20 -9.33
CA PRO A 157 -1.24 7.49 -10.37
C PRO A 157 -2.30 6.42 -10.57
N TYR A 158 -2.04 5.16 -10.21
CA TYR A 158 -3.02 4.07 -10.29
C TYR A 158 -3.97 3.98 -9.08
N LEU A 159 -3.70 4.77 -8.03
CA LEU A 159 -4.45 4.76 -6.76
C LEU A 159 -5.25 6.04 -6.54
N VAL A 160 -4.97 7.09 -7.30
CA VAL A 160 -5.71 8.36 -7.20
C VAL A 160 -7.02 8.25 -7.97
N VAL A 161 -8.12 8.50 -7.26
CA VAL A 161 -9.43 8.76 -7.86
C VAL A 161 -9.52 10.27 -8.10
N GLU A 162 -9.86 10.71 -9.31
CA GLU A 162 -10.08 12.13 -9.58
C GLU A 162 -11.21 12.67 -8.69
N GLU A 163 -10.94 13.73 -7.93
CA GLU A 163 -11.86 14.31 -6.92
C GLU A 163 -13.23 14.70 -7.53
N ASN A 164 -13.27 15.03 -8.83
CA ASN A 164 -14.49 15.39 -9.54
C ASN A 164 -15.51 14.25 -9.69
N ASN A 165 -15.11 13.00 -9.40
CA ASN A 165 -15.97 11.81 -9.48
C ASN A 165 -16.47 11.34 -8.11
N ILE A 166 -16.23 12.09 -7.04
CA ILE A 166 -16.65 11.73 -5.68
C ILE A 166 -17.95 12.45 -5.36
N THR A 167 -19.07 11.74 -5.44
CA THR A 167 -20.36 12.23 -4.93
C THR A 167 -20.41 11.99 -3.41
N PRO A 168 -20.66 13.01 -2.57
CA PRO A 168 -20.92 12.79 -1.15
C PRO A 168 -22.09 11.82 -0.99
N ALA A 169 -21.96 10.81 -0.14
CA ALA A 169 -23.07 9.88 0.06
C ALA A 169 -24.28 10.64 0.61
N LYS A 170 -25.48 10.30 0.11
CA LYS A 170 -26.71 10.81 0.72
C LYS A 170 -26.77 10.37 2.18
N LEU A 171 -26.66 11.33 3.07
CA LEU A 171 -26.82 11.12 4.51
C LEU A 171 -28.29 10.84 4.82
N SER A 172 -28.56 9.71 5.48
CA SER A 172 -29.80 9.54 6.22
C SER A 172 -29.75 10.35 7.52
N ASP A 173 -30.90 10.67 8.11
CA ASP A 173 -30.96 11.30 9.43
C ASP A 173 -30.18 10.47 10.46
N GLY A 174 -29.24 11.12 11.16
CA GLY A 174 -28.32 10.45 12.10
C GLY A 174 -27.21 9.61 11.45
N GLY A 175 -27.08 9.63 10.12
CA GLY A 175 -26.03 8.92 9.39
C GLY A 175 -24.66 9.59 9.52
N ILE A 176 -23.60 8.79 9.48
CA ILE A 176 -22.22 9.27 9.38
C ILE A 176 -21.92 9.52 7.90
N ALA A 177 -21.31 10.67 7.58
CA ALA A 177 -20.95 11.03 6.21
C ALA A 177 -20.02 9.96 5.61
N GLY A 178 -20.54 9.23 4.63
CA GLY A 178 -19.77 8.38 3.74
C GLY A 178 -19.56 9.06 2.39
N TYR A 179 -18.78 8.42 1.53
CA TYR A 179 -18.68 8.78 0.12
C TYR A 179 -19.44 7.74 -0.71
N GLU A 180 -20.25 8.18 -1.67
CA GLU A 180 -20.84 7.28 -2.66
C GLU A 180 -19.70 6.80 -3.56
N ASN A 181 -19.27 5.56 -3.34
CA ASN A 181 -18.26 4.93 -4.16
C ASN A 181 -18.92 4.36 -5.42
N GLU A 182 -19.20 5.20 -6.42
CA GLU A 182 -19.39 4.74 -7.81
C GLU A 182 -18.05 4.25 -8.37
N VAL A 183 -17.42 3.26 -7.72
CA VAL A 183 -16.17 2.68 -8.22
C VAL A 183 -16.51 1.75 -9.37
N ARG A 184 -16.48 2.29 -10.59
CA ARG A 184 -16.45 1.48 -11.81
C ARG A 184 -15.10 0.77 -11.89
N THR A 185 -15.07 -0.51 -11.52
CA THR A 185 -13.86 -1.33 -11.58
C THR A 185 -13.33 -1.51 -13.02
N SER A 186 -14.15 -1.22 -14.04
CA SER A 186 -13.77 -1.19 -15.46
C SER A 186 -12.77 -0.09 -15.80
N ASP A 187 -12.78 1.01 -15.04
CA ASP A 187 -12.00 2.21 -15.37
C ASP A 187 -10.58 2.12 -14.77
N ASN A 188 -10.35 1.16 -13.87
CA ASN A 188 -9.06 0.89 -13.27
C ASN A 188 -8.25 -0.11 -14.11
N SER A 189 -6.97 0.23 -14.36
CA SER A 189 -6.01 -0.67 -14.99
C SER A 189 -5.85 -1.98 -14.19
N ARG A 190 -5.31 -3.03 -14.83
CA ARG A 190 -5.03 -4.30 -14.15
C ARG A 190 -4.09 -4.11 -12.96
N ILE A 191 -3.13 -3.20 -13.08
CA ILE A 191 -2.24 -2.78 -11.99
C ILE A 191 -3.05 -2.11 -10.89
N GLY A 192 -3.89 -1.12 -11.19
CA GLY A 192 -4.70 -0.42 -10.20
C GLY A 192 -5.56 -1.37 -9.37
N ARG A 193 -6.28 -2.30 -10.02
CA ARG A 193 -7.05 -3.36 -9.35
C ARG A 193 -6.18 -4.26 -8.47
N GLY A 194 -5.00 -4.65 -8.97
CA GLY A 194 -4.02 -5.40 -8.20
C GLY A 194 -3.55 -4.65 -6.94
N LEU A 195 -3.27 -3.36 -7.04
CA LEU A 195 -2.83 -2.54 -5.91
C LEU A 195 -3.93 -2.38 -4.84
N MET A 196 -5.20 -2.34 -5.23
CA MET A 196 -6.32 -2.39 -4.29
C MET A 196 -6.35 -3.70 -3.47
N PHE A 197 -6.02 -4.83 -4.08
CA PHE A 197 -5.91 -6.09 -3.34
C PHE A 197 -4.64 -6.17 -2.50
N LEU A 198 -3.53 -5.55 -2.93
CA LEU A 198 -2.32 -5.44 -2.11
C LEU A 198 -2.60 -4.76 -0.78
N TYR A 199 -3.42 -3.71 -0.76
CA TYR A 199 -3.91 -3.08 0.47
C TYR A 199 -4.50 -4.11 1.45
N ASN A 200 -5.40 -4.96 0.94
CA ASN A 200 -6.08 -5.98 1.75
C ASN A 200 -5.13 -7.06 2.28
N VAL A 201 -4.15 -7.48 1.46
CA VAL A 201 -3.11 -8.43 1.90
C VAL A 201 -2.33 -7.83 3.06
N ARG A 202 -1.87 -6.59 2.91
CA ARG A 202 -1.01 -5.90 3.88
C ARG A 202 -1.73 -5.65 5.19
N SER A 203 -3.00 -5.26 5.15
CA SER A 203 -3.83 -4.92 6.30
C SER A 203 -4.41 -6.13 7.06
N ASN A 204 -3.97 -7.35 6.74
CA ASN A 204 -4.53 -8.56 7.34
C ASN A 204 -3.43 -9.54 7.74
N SER A 205 -3.57 -10.13 8.93
CA SER A 205 -2.64 -11.12 9.50
C SER A 205 -3.16 -12.56 9.40
N ASN A 206 -4.37 -12.78 8.86
CA ASN A 206 -4.89 -14.11 8.60
C ASN A 206 -4.20 -14.73 7.36
N LEU A 207 -3.42 -15.80 7.56
CA LEU A 207 -2.60 -16.39 6.49
C LEU A 207 -3.43 -16.86 5.27
N PRO A 208 -4.54 -17.61 5.44
CA PRO A 208 -5.43 -17.92 4.31
C PRO A 208 -5.93 -16.71 3.55
N TYR A 209 -6.35 -15.66 4.26
CA TYR A 209 -6.81 -14.41 3.66
C TYR A 209 -5.69 -13.78 2.83
N ARG A 210 -4.49 -13.63 3.40
CA ARG A 210 -3.33 -13.06 2.68
C ARG A 210 -3.00 -13.84 1.42
N ILE A 211 -2.97 -15.17 1.50
CA ILE A 211 -2.70 -16.03 0.34
C ILE A 211 -3.80 -15.87 -0.71
N ALA A 212 -5.07 -15.87 -0.29
CA ALA A 212 -6.21 -15.72 -1.20
C ALA A 212 -6.20 -14.38 -1.94
N PHE A 213 -5.98 -13.28 -1.23
CA PHE A 213 -5.92 -11.95 -1.82
C PHE A 213 -4.63 -11.73 -2.62
N SER A 214 -3.54 -12.40 -2.28
CA SER A 214 -2.33 -12.42 -3.13
C SER A 214 -2.60 -13.07 -4.48
N VAL A 215 -3.39 -14.15 -4.51
CA VAL A 215 -3.84 -14.78 -5.76
C VAL A 215 -4.79 -13.86 -6.53
N ALA A 216 -5.68 -13.11 -5.86
CA ALA A 216 -6.55 -12.14 -6.52
C ALA A 216 -5.76 -11.02 -7.24
N ILE A 217 -4.59 -10.63 -6.71
CA ILE A 217 -3.69 -9.69 -7.41
C ILE A 217 -3.18 -10.31 -8.72
N LEU A 218 -2.74 -11.58 -8.68
CA LEU A 218 -2.31 -12.26 -9.89
C LEU A 218 -3.48 -12.48 -10.88
N GLU A 219 -4.69 -12.74 -10.38
CA GLU A 219 -5.90 -12.83 -11.21
C GLU A 219 -6.13 -11.51 -11.98
N CYS A 220 -6.01 -10.35 -11.31
CA CYS A 220 -6.13 -9.04 -11.98
C CYS A 220 -5.12 -8.87 -13.12
N LEU A 221 -3.88 -9.29 -12.87
CA LEU A 221 -2.77 -9.10 -13.82
C LEU A 221 -2.84 -10.07 -15.00
N PHE A 222 -3.15 -11.35 -14.77
CA PHE A 222 -2.86 -12.41 -15.74
C PHE A 222 -4.09 -13.07 -16.38
N THR A 223 -5.30 -12.79 -15.89
CA THR A 223 -6.52 -13.41 -16.44
C THR A 223 -7.20 -12.55 -17.48
N SER A 224 -7.78 -13.19 -18.49
CA SER A 224 -8.55 -12.54 -19.56
C SER A 224 -9.88 -13.24 -19.85
N SER A 225 -10.09 -14.41 -19.24
CA SER A 225 -11.24 -15.28 -19.44
C SER A 225 -11.57 -16.00 -18.14
N ASN A 226 -12.78 -16.54 -18.04
CA ASN A 226 -13.22 -17.27 -16.85
C ASN A 226 -12.82 -18.76 -16.86
N GLY A 227 -12.15 -19.23 -17.91
CA GLY A 227 -11.71 -20.62 -18.06
C GLY A 227 -10.31 -20.84 -17.52
N GLU A 228 -10.08 -21.99 -16.89
CA GLU A 228 -8.74 -22.47 -16.50
C GLU A 228 -7.91 -21.47 -15.66
N LEU A 229 -8.58 -20.67 -14.82
CA LEU A 229 -7.94 -19.59 -14.04
C LEU A 229 -6.69 -20.04 -13.29
N THR A 230 -6.74 -21.20 -12.62
CA THR A 230 -5.57 -21.75 -11.92
C THR A 230 -4.38 -21.95 -12.85
N HIS A 231 -4.61 -22.49 -14.05
CA HIS A 231 -3.57 -22.73 -15.04
C HIS A 231 -3.04 -21.40 -15.59
N GLN A 232 -3.94 -20.51 -16.04
CA GLN A 232 -3.58 -19.21 -16.60
C GLN A 232 -2.76 -18.39 -15.62
N VAL A 233 -3.21 -18.28 -14.37
CA VAL A 233 -2.51 -17.49 -13.35
C VAL A 233 -1.15 -18.11 -13.01
N SER A 234 -1.08 -19.43 -12.82
CA SER A 234 0.18 -20.11 -12.46
C SER A 234 1.20 -20.05 -13.59
N GLU A 235 0.78 -20.32 -14.83
CA GLU A 235 1.65 -20.30 -16.01
C GLU A 235 2.11 -18.88 -16.33
N ARG A 236 1.17 -17.96 -16.56
CA ARG A 236 1.50 -16.61 -17.02
C ARG A 236 2.34 -15.86 -16.01
N SER A 237 2.05 -15.97 -14.71
CA SER A 237 2.86 -15.29 -13.70
C SER A 237 4.27 -15.86 -13.58
N ALA A 238 4.45 -17.18 -13.67
CA ALA A 238 5.76 -17.82 -13.63
C ALA A 238 6.61 -17.48 -14.86
N PHE A 239 6.04 -17.59 -16.06
CA PHE A 239 6.73 -17.22 -17.30
C PHE A 239 6.99 -15.72 -17.39
N TYR A 240 6.06 -14.90 -16.92
CA TYR A 240 6.23 -13.45 -16.85
C TYR A 240 7.39 -13.05 -15.96
N LEU A 241 7.57 -13.68 -14.80
CA LEU A 241 8.72 -13.37 -13.95
C LEU A 241 10.03 -13.73 -14.66
N GLY A 242 10.05 -14.88 -15.35
CA GLY A 242 11.17 -15.35 -16.15
C GLY A 242 12.06 -16.33 -15.38
N GLY A 243 13.35 -16.39 -15.72
CA GLY A 243 14.33 -17.27 -15.09
C GLY A 243 14.48 -18.65 -15.76
N PRO A 244 15.36 -19.51 -15.22
CA PRO A 244 15.57 -20.87 -15.72
C PRO A 244 14.31 -21.73 -15.62
N SER A 245 14.23 -22.80 -16.42
CA SER A 245 13.08 -23.71 -16.43
C SER A 245 12.71 -24.26 -15.05
N SER A 246 13.70 -24.58 -14.21
CA SER A 246 13.46 -25.04 -12.83
C SER A 246 12.81 -23.98 -11.94
N GLU A 247 13.16 -22.70 -12.13
CA GLU A 247 12.58 -21.60 -11.37
C GLU A 247 11.14 -21.32 -11.83
N LYS A 248 10.90 -21.31 -13.15
CA LYS A 248 9.55 -21.22 -13.72
C LYS A 248 8.65 -22.34 -13.19
N GLN A 249 9.14 -23.58 -13.16
CA GLN A 249 8.40 -24.72 -12.62
C GLN A 249 8.09 -24.54 -11.12
N SER A 250 9.08 -24.15 -10.31
CA SER A 250 8.88 -23.89 -8.89
C SER A 250 7.86 -22.76 -8.63
N ASN A 251 7.89 -21.70 -9.44
CA ASN A 251 6.95 -20.59 -9.35
C ASN A 251 5.53 -21.02 -9.76
N TYR A 252 5.40 -21.81 -10.81
CA TYR A 252 4.13 -22.40 -11.23
C TYR A 252 3.51 -23.23 -10.09
N ASP A 253 4.30 -24.13 -9.48
CA ASP A 253 3.82 -25.01 -8.41
C ASP A 253 3.46 -24.24 -7.13
N LEU A 254 4.21 -23.17 -6.81
CA LEU A 254 3.90 -22.24 -5.73
C LEU A 254 2.53 -21.58 -5.95
N VAL A 255 2.34 -20.95 -7.11
CA VAL A 255 1.10 -20.22 -7.41
C VAL A 255 -0.09 -21.16 -7.44
N LYS A 256 0.07 -22.36 -8.03
CA LYS A 256 -0.96 -23.41 -8.03
C LYS A 256 -1.35 -23.85 -6.61
N SER A 257 -0.36 -23.99 -5.72
CA SER A 257 -0.59 -24.34 -4.31
C SER A 257 -1.35 -23.23 -3.58
N CYS A 258 -0.96 -21.97 -3.78
CA CYS A 258 -1.65 -20.80 -3.23
C CYS A 258 -3.08 -20.67 -3.77
N TYR A 259 -3.30 -20.97 -5.05
CA TYR A 259 -4.64 -20.99 -5.66
C TYR A 259 -5.54 -22.04 -4.99
N GLY A 260 -5.00 -23.21 -4.63
CA GLY A 260 -5.72 -24.22 -3.86
C GLY A 260 -6.20 -23.72 -2.49
N VAL A 261 -5.40 -22.89 -1.81
CA VAL A 261 -5.80 -22.22 -0.56
C VAL A 261 -6.87 -21.16 -0.83
N ARG A 262 -6.66 -20.31 -1.85
CA ARG A 262 -7.63 -19.28 -2.29
C ARG A 262 -9.00 -19.86 -2.58
N SER A 263 -9.06 -20.93 -3.36
CA SER A 263 -10.31 -21.59 -3.75
C SER A 263 -11.10 -22.02 -2.52
N LYS A 264 -10.45 -22.67 -1.56
CA LYS A 264 -11.12 -23.11 -0.32
C LYS A 264 -11.56 -21.93 0.53
N PHE A 265 -10.67 -20.94 0.71
CA PHE A 265 -10.97 -19.76 1.52
C PHE A 265 -12.20 -18.99 1.01
N VAL A 266 -12.24 -18.68 -0.30
CA VAL A 266 -13.33 -17.90 -0.91
C VAL A 266 -14.66 -18.66 -0.92
N HIS A 267 -14.63 -19.98 -1.06
CA HIS A 267 -15.84 -20.82 -1.00
C HIS A 267 -16.23 -21.25 0.41
N GLY A 268 -15.53 -20.79 1.45
CA GLY A 268 -15.80 -21.14 2.85
C GLY A 268 -15.51 -22.60 3.20
N ASP A 269 -14.69 -23.29 2.40
CA ASP A 269 -14.30 -24.69 2.63
C ASP A 269 -13.13 -24.79 3.63
N ARG A 270 -12.99 -25.97 4.25
CA ARG A 270 -11.98 -26.25 5.26
C ARG A 270 -10.58 -26.32 4.64
N ILE A 271 -9.69 -25.47 5.12
CA ILE A 271 -8.26 -25.50 4.80
C ILE A 271 -7.57 -26.56 5.66
N LYS A 272 -7.00 -27.58 5.01
CA LYS A 272 -6.34 -28.72 5.67
C LYS A 272 -4.85 -28.46 5.96
N ASN A 273 -4.27 -27.43 5.37
CA ASN A 273 -2.87 -27.04 5.57
C ASN A 273 -2.63 -26.70 7.04
N LYS A 274 -1.48 -27.11 7.57
CA LYS A 274 -1.05 -26.68 8.90
C LYS A 274 -0.61 -25.23 8.86
N ARG A 275 -0.53 -24.59 10.04
CA ARG A 275 -0.08 -23.19 10.14
C ARG A 275 1.30 -23.00 9.54
N GLU A 276 2.21 -23.95 9.76
CA GLU A 276 3.59 -23.92 9.28
C GLU A 276 3.63 -23.94 7.75
N ASP A 277 2.80 -24.76 7.11
CA ASP A 277 2.67 -24.81 5.66
C ASP A 277 2.17 -23.47 5.10
N LEU A 278 1.19 -22.86 5.79
CA LEU A 278 0.63 -21.55 5.40
C LEU A 278 1.64 -20.42 5.58
N LEU A 279 2.50 -20.46 6.60
CA LEU A 279 3.58 -19.49 6.77
C LEU A 279 4.58 -19.57 5.62
N VAL A 280 4.99 -20.79 5.25
CA VAL A 280 5.90 -21.02 4.11
C VAL A 280 5.27 -20.55 2.80
N LEU A 281 4.01 -20.89 2.55
CA LEU A 281 3.29 -20.44 1.36
C LEU A 281 3.13 -18.92 1.33
N SER A 282 2.72 -18.30 2.42
CA SER A 282 2.55 -16.84 2.54
C SER A 282 3.85 -16.10 2.27
N SER A 283 4.96 -16.53 2.90
CA SER A 283 6.28 -15.90 2.70
C SER A 283 6.81 -16.04 1.27
N LYS A 284 6.71 -17.24 0.69
CA LYS A 284 7.12 -17.47 -0.71
C LYS A 284 6.25 -16.67 -1.69
N MET A 285 4.94 -16.66 -1.47
CA MET A 285 3.98 -15.92 -2.30
C MET A 285 4.21 -14.42 -2.22
N ASP A 286 4.48 -13.88 -1.02
CA ASP A 286 4.78 -12.46 -0.81
C ASP A 286 6.04 -12.03 -1.60
N SER A 287 7.10 -12.83 -1.54
CA SER A 287 8.33 -12.59 -2.31
C SER A 287 8.11 -12.67 -3.82
N PHE A 288 7.38 -13.70 -4.27
CA PHE A 288 7.01 -13.86 -5.68
C PHE A 288 6.19 -12.66 -6.18
N LEU A 289 5.16 -12.29 -5.43
CA LEU A 289 4.26 -11.18 -5.75
C LEU A 289 5.00 -9.85 -5.80
N ARG A 290 5.89 -9.57 -4.84
CA ARG A 290 6.75 -8.38 -4.85
C ARG A 290 7.52 -8.28 -6.16
N SER A 291 8.14 -9.38 -6.57
CA SER A 291 8.95 -9.42 -7.80
C SER A 291 8.10 -9.20 -9.06
N VAL A 292 6.93 -9.84 -9.12
CA VAL A 292 5.96 -9.66 -10.21
C VAL A 292 5.48 -8.22 -10.30
N LEU A 293 5.06 -7.61 -9.20
CA LEU A 293 4.55 -6.25 -9.18
C LEU A 293 5.64 -5.23 -9.52
N ILE A 294 6.86 -5.37 -9.00
CA ILE A 294 7.99 -4.49 -9.38
C ILE A 294 8.22 -4.55 -10.90
N LYS A 295 8.20 -5.75 -11.49
CA LYS A 295 8.35 -5.91 -12.93
C LYS A 295 7.19 -5.24 -13.68
N ALA A 296 5.95 -5.47 -13.25
CA ALA A 296 4.75 -4.88 -13.86
C ALA A 296 4.72 -3.35 -13.78
N ILE A 297 5.16 -2.77 -12.66
CA ILE A 297 5.22 -1.30 -12.47
C ILE A 297 6.31 -0.68 -13.36
N ASN A 298 7.44 -1.37 -13.56
CA ASN A 298 8.53 -0.86 -14.39
C ASN A 298 8.32 -1.09 -15.89
N ALA A 299 7.44 -2.01 -16.28
CA ALA A 299 7.06 -2.29 -17.66
C ALA A 299 5.53 -2.48 -17.77
N PRO A 300 4.76 -1.38 -17.64
CA PRO A 300 3.31 -1.46 -17.44
C PRO A 300 2.51 -1.76 -18.72
N ASP A 301 3.13 -1.68 -19.90
CA ASP A 301 2.48 -1.66 -21.22
C ASP A 301 1.37 -2.71 -21.41
N VAL A 302 1.63 -3.97 -21.02
CA VAL A 302 0.63 -5.06 -21.16
C VAL A 302 -0.51 -4.98 -20.14
N PHE A 303 -0.26 -4.37 -18.97
CA PHE A 303 -1.23 -4.31 -17.87
C PHE A 303 -2.07 -3.03 -17.83
N ILE A 304 -1.73 -2.04 -18.67
CA ILE A 304 -2.55 -0.83 -18.89
C ILE A 304 -3.47 -0.94 -20.10
N LEU A 305 -3.41 -2.07 -20.83
CA LEU A 305 -4.32 -2.38 -21.92
C LEU A 305 -5.79 -2.36 -21.46
N SER A 306 -6.65 -1.81 -22.33
CA SER A 306 -8.09 -1.70 -22.06
C SER A 306 -8.83 -3.03 -22.25
N ASP A 307 -10.13 -3.05 -21.92
CA ASP A 307 -11.00 -4.20 -22.16
C ASP A 307 -11.55 -4.28 -23.61
N SER A 308 -11.04 -3.44 -24.52
CA SER A 308 -11.37 -3.52 -25.94
C SER A 308 -10.89 -4.84 -26.56
N GLU A 309 -11.61 -5.33 -27.57
CA GLU A 309 -11.29 -6.62 -28.22
C GLU A 309 -9.86 -6.65 -28.80
N GLY A 310 -9.43 -5.54 -29.39
CA GLY A 310 -8.07 -5.41 -29.94
C GLY A 310 -7.00 -5.51 -28.86
N ASP A 311 -7.21 -4.88 -27.71
CA ASP A 311 -6.26 -4.92 -26.60
C ASP A 311 -6.27 -6.26 -25.86
N LYS A 312 -7.42 -6.92 -25.71
CA LYS A 312 -7.51 -8.31 -25.24
C LYS A 312 -6.67 -9.25 -26.10
N LYS A 313 -6.73 -9.11 -27.42
CA LYS A 313 -5.91 -9.91 -28.34
C LYS A 313 -4.41 -9.62 -28.18
N LYS A 314 -4.01 -8.36 -27.96
CA LYS A 314 -2.60 -8.02 -27.67
C LYS A 314 -2.13 -8.64 -26.35
N PHE A 315 -2.96 -8.58 -25.30
CA PHE A 315 -2.69 -9.19 -24.01
C PHE A 315 -2.47 -10.70 -24.13
N GLU A 316 -3.38 -11.40 -24.82
CA GLU A 316 -3.27 -12.84 -25.07
C GLU A 316 -2.02 -13.19 -25.87
N ASN A 317 -1.74 -12.45 -26.94
CA ASN A 317 -0.54 -12.67 -27.76
C ASN A 317 0.75 -12.45 -26.98
N HIS A 318 0.80 -11.45 -26.09
CA HIS A 318 1.96 -11.20 -25.24
C HIS A 318 2.32 -12.44 -24.42
N PHE A 319 1.35 -12.99 -23.67
CA PHE A 319 1.59 -14.16 -22.82
C PHE A 319 1.82 -15.43 -23.64
N LYS A 320 1.17 -15.57 -24.80
CA LYS A 320 1.46 -16.67 -25.71
C LYS A 320 2.91 -16.64 -26.18
N ASN A 321 3.43 -15.48 -26.55
CA ASN A 321 4.82 -15.33 -26.99
C ASN A 321 5.83 -15.65 -25.89
N LEU A 322 5.51 -15.40 -24.62
CA LEU A 322 6.37 -15.78 -23.49
C LEU A 322 6.53 -17.30 -23.33
N LEU A 323 5.60 -18.11 -23.85
CA LEU A 323 5.70 -19.58 -23.78
C LEU A 323 6.67 -20.17 -24.81
N PHE A 324 6.90 -19.45 -25.91
CA PHE A 324 7.70 -19.93 -27.04
C PHE A 324 9.07 -19.24 -27.18
N ASN A 325 9.39 -18.31 -26.26
CA ASN A 325 10.67 -17.59 -26.15
C ASN A 325 11.44 -18.03 -24.91
#